data_AF-A0A4U7DBB4-F1
#
_entry.id   AF-A0A4U7DBB4-F1
#
_cell.length_a   1.000
_cell.length_b   1.000
_cell.length_c   1.000
_cell.angle_alpha   90.00
_cell.angle_beta   90.00
_cell.angle_gamma   90.00
#
_symmetry.space_group_name_H-M   'P 1'
#
loop_
_entity.id
_entity.type
_entity.pdbx_description
1 polymer ?
#
loop_
_entity_poly.entity_id
_entity_poly.type
_entity_poly.pdbx_seq_one_letter_code
_entity_poly.pdbx_strand_id
1 'polypeptide(L)'
;TTDPKVIGRVREELSTVSGSCQLVSKRHVSGSSGRRDESAGNTDLTSRQREIAETALQEGYYDDPRGINGADLADRFDVSSSTLHQHLRAAESKIIRGFFE
;
A
#
# COMPACT_ATOMS: atom_id res chain seq x y z
N THR A 1 -17.45 6.60 -9.03
CA THR A 1 -18.89 6.60 -8.69
C THR A 1 -19.70 6.29 -9.94
N THR A 2 -20.74 5.46 -9.84
CA THR A 2 -21.62 5.13 -10.98
C THR A 2 -22.81 6.08 -11.10
N ASP A 3 -23.08 6.84 -10.04
CA ASP A 3 -24.27 7.68 -9.94
C ASP A 3 -24.27 8.81 -10.99
N PRO A 4 -25.21 8.79 -11.95
CA PRO A 4 -25.38 9.83 -12.97
C PRO A 4 -25.61 11.23 -12.37
N LYS A 5 -26.25 11.31 -11.19
CA LYS A 5 -26.58 12.59 -10.54
C LYS A 5 -25.32 13.30 -10.06
N VAL A 6 -24.34 12.54 -9.55
CA VAL A 6 -23.05 13.10 -9.09
C VAL A 6 -22.27 13.68 -10.25
N ILE A 7 -22.24 12.99 -11.40
CA ILE A 7 -21.54 13.46 -12.61
C ILE A 7 -22.21 14.73 -13.17
N GLY A 8 -23.55 14.79 -13.14
CA GLY A 8 -24.30 15.98 -13.54
C GLY A 8 -23.93 17.20 -12.71
N ARG A 9 -23.90 17.06 -11.39
CA ARG A 9 -23.53 18.14 -10.46
C ARG A 9 -22.11 18.66 -10.71
N VAL A 10 -21.13 17.76 -10.85
CA VAL A 10 -19.73 18.14 -11.11
C VAL A 10 -19.59 18.92 -12.41
N ARG A 11 -20.33 18.52 -13.46
CA ARG A 11 -20.35 19.25 -14.73
C ARG A 11 -20.93 20.65 -14.58
N GLU A 12 -22.02 20.79 -13.83
CA GLU A 12 -22.69 22.07 -13.59
C GLU A 12 -21.77 23.04 -12.83
N GLU A 13 -21.14 22.58 -11.75
CA GLU A 13 -20.17 23.38 -10.98
C GLU A 13 -18.99 23.83 -11.87
N LEU A 14 -18.41 22.94 -12.68
CA LEU A 14 -17.31 23.29 -13.57
C LEU A 14 -17.70 24.27 -14.69
N SER A 15 -18.95 24.26 -15.12
CA SER A 15 -19.43 25.19 -16.15
C SER A 15 -19.56 26.64 -15.66
N THR A 16 -19.64 26.85 -14.35
CA THR A 16 -19.65 28.19 -13.74
C THR A 16 -18.27 28.83 -13.72
N VAL A 17 -17.20 28.02 -13.67
CA VAL A 17 -15.81 28.47 -13.57
C VAL A 17 -15.16 28.61 -14.95
N SER A 18 -15.60 27.80 -15.92
CA SER A 18 -15.05 27.76 -17.27
C SER A 18 -16.18 27.68 -18.28
N GLY A 19 -16.28 28.69 -19.15
CA GLY A 19 -17.33 28.83 -20.16
C GLY A 19 -17.48 27.57 -21.00
N SER A 20 -18.50 26.78 -20.67
CA SER A 20 -18.89 25.50 -21.29
C SER A 20 -17.81 24.39 -21.27
N CYS A 21 -17.70 23.67 -20.14
CA CYS A 21 -17.00 22.40 -20.09
C CYS A 21 -17.85 21.26 -20.70
N GLN A 22 -17.30 20.53 -21.68
CA GLN A 22 -17.93 19.35 -22.27
C GLN A 22 -17.29 18.08 -21.72
N LEU A 23 -18.12 17.15 -21.22
CA LEU A 23 -17.67 15.83 -20.79
C LEU A 23 -17.34 14.98 -22.03
N VAL A 24 -16.06 14.76 -22.31
CA VAL A 24 -15.60 13.96 -23.47
C VAL A 24 -15.60 12.47 -23.15
N SER A 25 -15.21 12.09 -21.94
CA SER A 25 -15.12 10.69 -21.53
C SER A 25 -15.27 10.54 -20.02
N LYS A 26 -15.87 9.43 -19.57
CA LYS A 26 -15.98 9.07 -18.16
C LYS A 26 -15.35 7.71 -17.95
N ARG A 27 -14.24 7.65 -17.23
CA ARG A 27 -13.61 6.39 -16.81
C ARG A 27 -13.99 6.11 -15.37
N HIS A 28 -14.50 4.90 -15.13
CA HIS A 28 -14.68 4.41 -13.77
C HIS A 28 -13.32 3.98 -13.22
N VAL A 29 -12.82 4.72 -12.26
CA VAL A 29 -11.71 4.31 -11.42
C VAL A 29 -12.33 3.81 -10.12
N SER A 30 -12.41 2.48 -9.96
CA SER A 30 -12.51 1.91 -8.62
C SER A 30 -11.19 2.26 -7.92
N GLY A 31 -11.22 3.01 -6.81
CA GLY A 31 -10.00 3.34 -6.06
C GLY A 31 -9.23 2.05 -5.75
N SER A 32 -7.93 1.96 -6.03
CA SER A 32 -6.86 2.82 -5.52
C SER A 32 -6.30 3.84 -6.52
N SER A 33 -6.53 5.13 -6.23
CA SER A 33 -5.63 6.19 -6.68
C SER A 33 -4.49 6.31 -5.69
N GLY A 34 -3.43 5.57 -5.98
CA GLY A 34 -2.07 5.88 -5.64
C GLY A 34 -1.26 5.15 -6.70
N ARG A 35 -0.37 5.85 -7.39
CA ARG A 35 0.60 5.23 -8.30
C ARG A 35 1.53 4.34 -7.46
N ARG A 36 1.04 3.19 -7.00
CA ARG A 36 1.91 2.06 -6.70
C ARG A 36 2.39 1.67 -8.07
N ASP A 37 3.67 1.90 -8.27
CA ASP A 37 4.42 1.16 -9.26
C ASP A 37 3.95 -0.30 -9.20
N GLU A 38 3.14 -0.75 -10.17
CA GLU A 38 2.70 -2.15 -10.23
C GLU A 38 3.87 -3.07 -10.65
N SER A 39 5.08 -2.50 -10.79
CA SER A 39 6.36 -3.18 -10.90
C SER A 39 7.19 -3.13 -9.62
N ALA A 40 6.71 -2.55 -8.51
CA ALA A 40 7.32 -2.77 -7.19
C ALA A 40 6.95 -4.17 -6.68
N GLY A 41 7.46 -5.18 -7.40
CA GLY A 41 7.50 -6.57 -7.05
C GLY A 41 6.15 -7.17 -6.68
N ASN A 42 5.59 -7.98 -7.58
CA ASN A 42 4.96 -9.23 -7.13
C ASN A 42 6.06 -10.11 -6.49
N THR A 43 6.62 -9.65 -5.38
CA THR A 43 7.61 -10.39 -4.63
C THR A 43 6.89 -11.59 -4.07
N ASP A 44 7.41 -12.76 -4.38
CA ASP A 44 6.82 -14.06 -4.06
C ASP A 44 6.96 -14.34 -2.55
N LEU A 45 6.49 -13.41 -1.73
CA LEU A 45 6.46 -13.47 -0.28
C LEU A 45 5.45 -14.51 0.14
N THR A 46 5.88 -15.41 1.03
CA THR A 46 4.93 -16.30 1.69
C THR A 46 3.97 -15.45 2.53
N SER A 47 2.78 -15.98 2.82
CA SER A 47 1.79 -15.26 3.65
C SER A 47 2.39 -14.80 4.98
N ARG A 48 3.21 -15.64 5.60
CA ARG A 48 3.86 -15.32 6.88
C ARG A 48 4.93 -14.23 6.77
N GLN A 49 5.71 -14.22 5.70
CA GLN A 49 6.72 -13.18 5.43
C GLN A 49 6.04 -11.82 5.22
N ARG A 50 4.96 -11.80 4.43
CA ARG A 50 4.17 -10.59 4.17
C ARG A 50 3.53 -10.06 5.46
N GLU A 51 2.84 -10.93 6.19
CA GLU A 51 2.18 -10.56 7.44
C GLU A 51 3.16 -9.94 8.45
N ILE A 52 4.32 -10.58 8.68
CA ILE A 52 5.32 -10.08 9.62
C ILE A 52 5.91 -8.74 9.15
N ALA A 53 6.24 -8.60 7.86
CA ALA A 53 6.82 -7.37 7.33
C ALA A 53 5.82 -6.20 7.34
N GLU A 54 4.54 -6.44 7.02
CA GLU A 54 3.49 -5.44 7.07
C GLU A 54 3.25 -4.95 8.50
N THR A 55 3.14 -5.87 9.46
CA THR A 55 3.00 -5.50 10.87
C THR A 55 4.23 -4.75 11.38
N ALA A 56 5.44 -5.19 11.03
CA ALA A 56 6.67 -4.48 11.39
C ALA A 56 6.66 -3.03 10.88
N LEU A 57 6.22 -2.80 9.64
CA LEU A 57 6.11 -1.47 9.06
C LEU A 57 5.04 -0.62 9.76
N GLN A 58 3.85 -1.19 10.03
CA GLN A 58 2.75 -0.47 10.67
C GLN A 58 3.05 -0.06 12.12
N GLU A 59 3.83 -0.88 12.83
CA GLU A 59 4.17 -0.69 14.24
C GLU A 59 5.47 0.10 14.42
N GLY A 60 6.06 0.61 13.33
CA GLY A 60 7.25 1.44 13.38
C GLY A 60 8.53 0.71 13.76
N TYR A 61 8.64 -0.58 13.42
CA TYR A 61 9.87 -1.36 13.64
C TYR A 61 11.09 -0.77 12.93
N TYR A 62 10.85 -0.14 11.78
CA TYR A 62 11.86 0.48 10.93
C TYR A 62 12.00 1.99 11.15
N ASP A 63 11.25 2.57 12.09
CA ASP A 63 11.24 4.00 12.37
C ASP A 63 12.41 4.42 13.28
N ASP A 64 12.68 5.73 13.30
CA ASP A 64 13.60 6.37 14.23
C ASP A 64 12.91 7.57 14.92
N PRO A 65 12.59 7.49 16.24
CA PRO A 65 12.77 6.34 17.13
C PRO A 65 11.82 5.19 16.79
N ARG A 66 12.22 3.95 17.11
CA ARG A 66 11.40 2.76 16.84
C ARG A 66 10.10 2.78 17.63
N GLY A 67 8.99 2.47 16.95
CA GLY A 67 7.68 2.27 17.56
C GLY A 67 7.54 0.91 18.27
N ILE A 68 8.23 -0.12 17.76
CA ILE A 68 8.29 -1.45 18.36
C ILE A 68 9.69 -2.05 18.21
N ASN A 69 10.13 -2.84 19.19
CA ASN A 69 11.38 -3.59 19.10
C ASN A 69 11.14 -5.01 18.51
N GLY A 70 12.23 -5.73 18.20
CA GLY A 70 12.12 -7.06 17.60
C GLY A 70 11.67 -8.16 18.56
N ALA A 71 11.89 -8.01 19.86
CA ALA A 71 11.41 -8.97 20.86
C ALA A 71 9.89 -8.85 21.01
N ASP A 72 9.37 -7.64 21.20
CA ASP A 72 7.94 -7.37 21.32
C ASP A 72 7.18 -7.83 20.07
N LEU A 73 7.76 -7.61 18.89
CA LEU A 73 7.16 -8.08 17.64
C LEU A 73 7.18 -9.61 17.54
N ALA A 74 8.25 -10.27 18.01
CA ALA A 74 8.34 -11.74 18.03
C ALA A 74 7.28 -12.35 18.96
N ASP A 75 7.08 -11.74 20.13
CA ASP A 75 6.06 -12.16 21.10
C ASP A 75 4.65 -12.06 20.51
N ARG A 76 4.34 -11.01 19.73
CA ARG A 76 3.04 -10.88 19.04
C ARG A 76 2.76 -12.00 18.05
N PHE A 77 3.80 -12.54 17.43
CA PHE A 77 3.68 -13.63 16.45
C PHE A 77 3.84 -15.02 17.06
N ASP A 78 4.03 -15.12 18.38
CA ASP A 78 4.31 -16.37 19.11
C ASP A 78 5.48 -17.15 18.49
N VAL A 79 6.58 -16.44 18.20
CA VAL A 79 7.80 -17.01 17.63
C VAL A 79 9.03 -16.54 18.38
N SER A 80 10.14 -17.26 18.25
CA SER A 80 11.42 -16.77 18.75
C SER A 80 11.88 -15.52 17.98
N SER A 81 12.66 -14.65 18.63
CA SER A 81 13.26 -13.48 17.96
C SER A 81 14.11 -13.89 16.75
N SER A 82 14.78 -15.05 16.81
CA SER A 82 15.55 -15.60 15.68
C SER A 82 14.64 -15.93 14.49
N THR A 83 13.50 -16.59 14.74
CA THR A 83 12.50 -16.91 13.72
C THR A 83 11.89 -15.66 13.11
N LEU A 84 11.55 -14.65 13.93
CA LEU A 84 11.06 -13.36 13.44
C LEU A 84 12.09 -12.71 12.49
N HIS A 85 13.35 -12.61 12.92
CA HIS A 85 14.42 -12.03 12.11
C HIS A 85 14.64 -12.80 10.81
N GLN A 86 14.53 -14.13 10.83
CA GLN A 86 14.59 -14.96 9.62
C GLN A 86 13.48 -14.60 8.64
N HIS A 87 12.24 -14.44 9.11
CA HIS A 87 11.11 -14.03 8.28
C HIS A 87 11.29 -12.63 7.71
N LEU A 88 11.69 -11.66 8.53
CA LEU A 88 11.97 -10.29 8.10
C LEU A 88 13.07 -10.26 7.04
N ARG A 89 14.20 -10.94 7.27
CA ARG A 89 15.31 -10.99 6.31
C ARG A 89 14.92 -11.63 4.99
N ALA A 90 14.13 -12.70 5.03
CA ALA A 90 13.63 -13.33 3.82
C ALA A 90 12.66 -12.42 3.06
N ALA A 91 11.81 -11.67 3.77
CA ALA A 91 10.91 -10.70 3.17
C ALA A 91 11.66 -9.52 2.54
N GLU A 92 12.56 -8.89 3.31
CA GLU A 92 13.44 -7.80 2.88
C GLU A 92 14.24 -8.18 1.63
N SER A 93 14.86 -9.36 1.62
CA SER A 93 15.64 -9.84 0.46
C SER A 93 14.79 -9.95 -0.81
N LYS A 94 13.57 -10.48 -0.70
CA LYS A 94 12.65 -10.60 -1.84
C LYS A 94 12.21 -9.22 -2.34
N ILE A 95 11.84 -8.31 -1.42
CA ILE A 95 11.44 -6.94 -1.73
C ILE A 95 12.56 -6.19 -2.44
N ILE A 96 13.77 -6.25 -1.89
CA ILE A 96 14.95 -5.59 -2.46
C ILE A 96 15.24 -6.14 -3.85
N ARG A 97 15.27 -7.48 -4.03
CA ARG A 97 15.47 -8.10 -5.35
C ARG A 97 14.43 -7.64 -6.36
N GLY A 98 13.14 -7.73 -6.02
CA GLY A 98 12.05 -7.30 -6.90
C GLY A 98 11.97 -5.80 -7.17
N PHE A 99 12.77 -4.98 -6.48
CA PHE A 99 12.92 -3.55 -6.80
C PHE A 99 14.09 -3.30 -7.77
N PHE A 100 15.12 -4.14 -7.76
CA PHE A 100 16.34 -3.98 -8.56
C PHE A 100 16.40 -4.91 -9.80
N GLU A 101 15.59 -5.97 -9.84
CA GLU A 101 15.42 -6.92 -10.96
C GLU A 101 14.15 -6.60 -11.75
#